data_AF-A0A3N4J3C9-F1
#
_entry.id   AF-A0A3N4J3C9-F1
#
_cell.length_a   1.000
_cell.length_b   1.000
_cell.length_c   1.000
_cell.angle_alpha   90.00
_cell.angle_beta   90.00
_cell.angle_gamma   90.00
#
_symmetry.space_group_name_H-M   'P 1'
#
loop_
_entity.id
_entity.type
_entity.pdbx_description
1 polymer ?
#
loop_
_entity_poly.entity_id
_entity_poly.type
_entity_poly.pdbx_seq_one_letter_code
_entity_poly.pdbx_strand_id
1 'polypeptide(L)'
;KARLLQWLSPLEPRQRHKHLRESRLDGVGEWIFWTREFERWNTVEDGSAHSVLFCHGDPGVGKTHLSSLVIDHFQGSDPDITVTALYCDYLDKKEQTTSNMIGAILKQVVGD
;
A
#
# COMPACT_ATOMS: atom_id res chain seq x y z
N LYS A 1 18.42 -8.31 -13.44
CA LYS A 1 17.26 -7.76 -12.68
C LYS A 1 17.18 -8.35 -11.26
N ALA A 2 17.01 -9.67 -11.07
CA ALA A 2 16.83 -10.30 -9.75
C ALA A 2 17.90 -9.95 -8.67
N ARG A 3 19.20 -10.02 -8.99
CA ARG A 3 20.28 -9.67 -8.04
C ARG A 3 20.22 -8.23 -7.54
N LEU A 4 19.83 -7.30 -8.40
CA LEU A 4 19.69 -5.88 -8.05
C LEU A 4 18.45 -5.67 -7.15
N LEU A 5 17.32 -6.31 -7.48
CA LEU A 5 16.10 -6.23 -6.66
C LEU A 5 16.32 -6.83 -5.27
N GLN A 6 17.07 -7.93 -5.16
CA GLN A 6 17.44 -8.52 -3.87
C GLN A 6 18.38 -7.63 -3.06
N TRP A 7 19.31 -6.94 -3.73
CA TRP A 7 20.22 -5.99 -3.09
C TRP A 7 19.48 -4.74 -2.57
N LEU A 8 18.48 -4.26 -3.31
CA LEU A 8 17.66 -3.12 -2.89
C LEU A 8 16.94 -3.39 -1.56
N SER A 9 16.30 -4.56 -1.42
CA SER A 9 15.65 -4.94 -0.17
C SER A 9 15.32 -6.43 -0.11
N PRO A 10 15.46 -7.05 1.08
CA PRO A 10 14.98 -8.40 1.33
C PRO A 10 13.45 -8.46 1.47
N LEU A 11 12.77 -7.32 1.63
CA LEU A 11 11.32 -7.29 1.82
C LEU A 11 10.58 -7.64 0.53
N GLU A 12 9.42 -8.28 0.71
CA GLU A 12 8.54 -8.74 -0.37
C GLU A 12 7.11 -8.18 -0.21
N PRO A 13 6.88 -6.85 -0.32
CA PRO A 13 5.56 -6.26 -0.09
C PRO A 13 4.47 -6.79 -1.01
N ARG A 14 4.82 -7.16 -2.26
CA ARG A 14 3.88 -7.75 -3.23
C ARG A 14 3.31 -9.08 -2.75
N GLN A 15 4.13 -9.92 -2.10
CA GLN A 15 3.66 -11.20 -1.56
C GLN A 15 2.66 -10.96 -0.41
N ARG A 16 2.97 -10.00 0.47
CA ARG A 16 2.06 -9.61 1.56
C ARG A 16 0.76 -9.04 1.03
N HIS A 17 0.83 -8.18 0.00
CA HIS A 17 -0.35 -7.61 -0.67
C HIS A 17 -1.23 -8.70 -1.28
N LYS A 18 -0.63 -9.64 -2.02
CA LYS A 18 -1.34 -10.78 -2.62
C LYS A 18 -2.11 -11.58 -1.57
N HIS A 19 -1.48 -11.90 -0.45
CA HIS A 19 -2.13 -12.62 0.64
C HIS A 19 -3.29 -11.83 1.27
N LEU A 20 -3.14 -10.49 1.44
CA LEU A 20 -4.25 -9.65 1.91
C LEU A 20 -5.41 -9.68 0.92
N ARG A 21 -5.13 -9.48 -0.36
CA ARG A 21 -6.12 -9.50 -1.43
C ARG A 21 -6.91 -10.81 -1.47
N GLU A 22 -6.21 -11.94 -1.41
CA GLU A 22 -6.82 -13.27 -1.43
C GLU A 22 -7.65 -13.59 -0.17
N SER A 23 -7.37 -12.90 0.95
CA SER A 23 -8.11 -13.09 2.22
C SER A 23 -9.24 -12.09 2.44
N ARG A 24 -9.47 -11.15 1.51
CA ARG A 24 -10.63 -10.24 1.59
C ARG A 24 -11.91 -10.99 1.26
N LEU A 25 -12.99 -10.58 1.91
CA LEU A 25 -14.34 -10.97 1.49
C LEU A 25 -14.82 -9.96 0.45
N ASP A 26 -15.35 -10.45 -0.67
CA ASP A 26 -15.84 -9.62 -1.76
C ASP A 26 -16.90 -8.62 -1.27
N GLY A 27 -16.83 -7.39 -1.77
CA GLY A 27 -17.71 -6.27 -1.38
C GLY A 27 -17.45 -5.66 -0.01
N VAL A 28 -16.74 -6.34 0.90
CA VAL A 28 -16.46 -5.80 2.24
C VAL A 28 -15.43 -4.69 2.15
N GLY A 29 -15.77 -3.51 2.69
CA GLY A 29 -14.87 -2.38 2.76
C GLY A 29 -14.95 -1.41 1.58
N GLU A 30 -15.70 -1.76 0.51
CA GLU A 30 -15.90 -0.87 -0.64
C GLU A 30 -16.55 0.46 -0.25
N TRP A 31 -17.25 0.49 0.90
CA TRP A 31 -17.80 1.71 1.47
C TRP A 31 -16.79 2.85 1.62
N ILE A 32 -15.49 2.55 1.73
CA ILE A 32 -14.43 3.55 1.83
C ILE A 32 -14.43 4.51 0.63
N PHE A 33 -14.77 4.03 -0.57
CA PHE A 33 -14.74 4.81 -1.80
C PHE A 33 -15.88 5.84 -1.90
N TRP A 34 -16.89 5.73 -1.03
CA TRP A 34 -18.00 6.69 -0.94
C TRP A 34 -17.88 7.62 0.28
N THR A 35 -16.75 7.59 0.99
CA THR A 35 -16.49 8.50 2.10
C THR A 35 -16.01 9.86 1.60
N ARG A 36 -16.39 10.93 2.31
CA ARG A 36 -15.92 12.29 2.00
C ARG A 36 -14.42 12.41 2.21
N GLU A 37 -13.87 11.66 3.15
CA GLU A 37 -12.45 11.59 3.45
C GLU A 37 -11.65 11.04 2.27
N PHE A 38 -12.12 9.94 1.67
CA PHE A 38 -11.50 9.38 0.48
C PHE A 38 -11.62 10.33 -0.72
N GLU A 39 -12.82 10.87 -0.98
CA GLU A 39 -13.06 11.81 -2.08
C GLU A 39 -12.16 13.05 -1.97
N ARG A 40 -12.08 13.64 -0.77
CA ARG A 40 -11.22 14.80 -0.51
C ARG A 40 -9.74 14.46 -0.65
N TRP A 41 -9.30 13.28 -0.21
CA TRP A 41 -7.91 12.85 -0.36
C TRP A 41 -7.54 12.60 -1.83
N ASN A 42 -8.47 12.06 -2.63
CA ASN A 42 -8.23 11.69 -4.02
C ASN A 42 -8.29 12.87 -5.02
N THR A 43 -8.89 14.00 -4.65
CA THR A 43 -9.17 15.12 -5.57
C THR A 43 -8.20 16.30 -5.45
N VAL A 44 -7.28 16.29 -4.49
CA VAL A 44 -6.39 17.45 -4.25
C VAL A 44 -5.18 17.40 -5.20
N GLU A 45 -5.26 18.20 -6.26
CA GLU A 45 -4.23 18.31 -7.31
C GLU A 45 -3.07 19.28 -6.97
N ASP A 46 -3.20 20.13 -5.94
CA ASP A 46 -2.31 21.30 -5.75
C ASP A 46 -1.33 21.19 -4.55
N GLY A 47 -1.15 19.99 -4.00
CA GLY A 47 -0.14 19.74 -2.96
C GLY A 47 -0.40 20.43 -1.62
N SER A 48 -1.57 21.04 -1.42
CA SER A 48 -1.92 21.73 -0.19
C SER A 48 -2.77 20.83 0.74
N ALA A 49 -2.12 20.36 1.81
CA ALA A 49 -2.70 19.82 3.04
C ALA A 49 -3.35 18.41 3.10
N HIS A 50 -3.56 17.66 2.00
CA HIS A 50 -4.23 16.34 2.08
C HIS A 50 -3.53 15.19 1.37
N SER A 51 -2.21 15.05 1.52
CA SER A 51 -1.46 13.92 0.93
C SER A 51 -1.65 12.57 1.64
N VAL A 52 -2.34 12.54 2.78
CA VAL A 52 -2.49 11.34 3.62
C VAL A 52 -3.96 11.10 3.97
N LEU A 53 -4.48 9.93 3.59
CA LEU A 53 -5.72 9.38 4.12
C LEU A 53 -5.40 8.56 5.36
N PHE A 54 -5.89 9.00 6.53
CA PHE A 54 -5.63 8.31 7.78
C PHE A 54 -6.82 7.43 8.20
N CYS A 55 -6.64 6.11 8.14
CA CYS A 55 -7.60 5.14 8.66
C CYS A 55 -7.24 4.73 10.10
N HIS A 56 -7.99 5.23 11.09
CA HIS A 56 -7.84 4.84 12.49
C HIS A 56 -8.96 3.91 12.96
N GLY A 57 -8.74 3.22 14.08
CA GLY A 57 -9.71 2.30 14.68
C GLY A 57 -9.04 1.21 15.49
N ASP A 58 -9.84 0.41 16.19
CA ASP A 58 -9.35 -0.63 17.11
C ASP A 58 -8.60 -1.75 16.39
N PRO A 59 -7.74 -2.51 17.09
CA PRO A 59 -7.15 -3.73 16.54
C PRO A 59 -8.22 -4.69 16.00
N GLY A 60 -7.96 -5.30 14.84
CA GLY A 60 -8.87 -6.29 14.23
C GLY A 60 -10.01 -5.74 13.36
N VAL A 61 -10.27 -4.42 13.34
CA VAL A 61 -11.38 -3.84 12.54
C VAL A 61 -11.17 -3.83 11.01
N GLY A 62 -10.09 -4.43 10.51
CA GLY A 62 -9.87 -4.57 9.06
C GLY A 62 -9.15 -3.42 8.35
N LYS A 63 -8.48 -2.51 9.08
CA LYS A 63 -7.73 -1.37 8.49
C LYS A 63 -6.74 -1.78 7.38
N THR A 64 -6.01 -2.87 7.60
CA THR A 64 -5.03 -3.39 6.63
C THR A 64 -5.71 -3.93 5.37
N HIS A 65 -6.87 -4.57 5.50
CA HIS A 65 -7.69 -5.03 4.38
C HIS A 65 -8.25 -3.83 3.60
N LEU A 66 -8.76 -2.80 4.28
CA LEU A 66 -9.18 -1.54 3.64
C LEU A 66 -8.03 -0.89 2.85
N SER A 67 -6.83 -0.82 3.43
CA SER A 67 -5.65 -0.27 2.75
C SER A 67 -5.32 -1.06 1.48
N SER A 68 -5.44 -2.40 1.52
CA SER A 68 -5.22 -3.23 0.33
C SER A 68 -6.28 -3.02 -0.76
N LEU A 69 -7.53 -2.71 -0.41
CA LEU A 69 -8.57 -2.34 -1.40
C LEU A 69 -8.22 -1.02 -2.09
N VAL A 70 -7.78 -0.02 -1.33
CA VAL A 70 -7.37 1.27 -1.88
C VAL A 70 -6.17 1.12 -2.83
N ILE A 71 -5.19 0.28 -2.49
CA ILE A 71 -4.06 -0.02 -3.39
C ILE A 71 -4.55 -0.66 -4.69
N ASP A 72 -5.41 -1.68 -4.61
CA ASP A 72 -5.95 -2.36 -5.81
C ASP A 72 -6.81 -1.42 -6.66
N HIS A 73 -7.46 -0.41 -6.07
CA HIS A 73 -8.26 0.58 -6.80
C HIS A 73 -7.43 1.43 -7.76
N PHE A 74 -6.22 1.83 -7.36
CA PHE A 74 -5.31 2.62 -8.20
C PHE A 74 -4.38 1.75 -9.06
N GLN A 75 -4.16 0.50 -8.67
CA GLN A 75 -3.21 -0.34 -9.38
C GLN A 75 -3.73 -0.69 -10.78
N GLY A 76 -3.08 -0.11 -11.80
CA GLY A 76 -3.45 -0.31 -13.21
C GLY A 76 -4.63 0.54 -13.67
N SER A 77 -5.07 1.53 -12.89
CA SER A 77 -6.10 2.49 -13.31
C SER A 77 -5.57 3.49 -14.34
N ASP A 78 -4.29 3.87 -14.23
CA ASP A 78 -3.60 4.82 -15.10
C ASP A 78 -2.21 4.26 -15.44
N PRO A 79 -1.85 4.09 -16.74
CA PRO A 79 -0.53 3.60 -17.14
C PRO A 79 0.63 4.53 -16.75
N ASP A 80 0.36 5.82 -16.53
CA ASP A 80 1.38 6.81 -16.16
C ASP A 80 1.63 6.85 -14.64
N ILE A 81 0.82 6.15 -13.84
CA ILE A 81 0.92 6.12 -12.38
C ILE A 81 1.45 4.76 -11.90
N THR A 82 2.59 4.80 -11.20
CA THR A 82 3.11 3.63 -10.48
C THR A 82 2.63 3.62 -9.03
N VAL A 83 1.88 2.59 -8.65
CA VAL A 83 1.42 2.38 -7.27
C VAL A 83 2.38 1.45 -6.54
N THR A 84 2.94 1.90 -5.42
CA THR A 84 3.77 1.07 -4.55
C THR A 84 3.12 0.85 -3.21
N ALA A 85 3.26 -0.34 -2.64
CA ALA A 85 2.71 -0.69 -1.33
C ALA A 85 3.81 -1.12 -0.36
N LEU A 86 3.63 -0.80 0.93
CA LEU A 86 4.47 -1.29 2.01
C LEU A 86 3.59 -1.66 3.20
N TYR A 87 3.89 -2.80 3.82
CA TYR A 87 3.18 -3.30 4.98
C TYR A 87 4.14 -3.44 6.14
N CYS A 88 3.96 -2.62 7.16
CA CYS A 88 4.77 -2.69 8.37
C CYS A 88 4.20 -3.75 9.32
N ASP A 89 5.06 -4.63 9.80
CA ASP A 89 4.73 -5.67 10.78
C ASP A 89 5.62 -5.46 12.01
N TYR A 90 4.99 -5.21 13.16
CA TYR A 90 5.71 -4.95 14.40
C TYR A 90 6.50 -6.17 14.90
N LEU A 91 6.21 -7.37 14.39
CA LEU A 91 6.95 -8.59 14.70
C LEU A 91 8.24 -8.71 13.90
N ASP A 92 8.34 -8.04 12.74
CA ASP A 92 9.47 -8.16 11.80
C ASP A 92 10.38 -6.93 11.82
N LYS A 93 10.69 -6.42 13.02
CA LYS A 93 11.54 -5.23 13.20
C LYS A 93 12.97 -5.42 12.70
N LYS A 94 13.44 -6.67 12.60
CA LYS A 94 14.81 -6.98 12.21
C LYS A 94 15.05 -6.65 10.74
N GLU A 95 14.13 -7.04 9.86
CA GLU A 95 14.25 -6.79 8.42
C GLU A 95 13.59 -5.47 8.00
N GLN A 96 12.65 -4.91 8.78
CA GLN A 96 12.01 -3.61 8.52
C GLN A 96 12.84 -2.41 8.99
N THR A 97 14.10 -2.35 8.57
CA THR A 97 14.92 -1.15 8.72
C THR A 97 14.48 -0.06 7.73
N THR A 98 14.73 1.21 8.02
CA THR A 98 14.42 2.32 7.11
C THR A 98 15.01 2.11 5.71
N SER A 99 16.26 1.65 5.63
CA SER A 99 16.92 1.35 4.35
C SER A 99 16.21 0.23 3.58
N ASN A 100 15.83 -0.85 4.25
CA ASN A 100 15.10 -1.95 3.60
C ASN A 100 13.70 -1.52 3.17
N MET A 101 13.01 -0.67 3.94
CA MET A 101 11.69 -0.14 3.60
C MET A 101 11.73 0.77 2.36
N ILE A 102 12.66 1.72 2.31
CA ILE A 102 12.88 2.57 1.12
C ILE A 102 13.30 1.71 -0.08
N GLY A 103 14.21 0.78 0.14
CA GLY A 103 14.65 -0.16 -0.88
C GLY A 103 13.50 -1.02 -1.43
N ALA A 104 12.52 -1.39 -0.61
CA ALA A 104 11.35 -2.16 -1.02
C ALA A 104 10.39 -1.34 -1.90
N ILE A 105 10.30 -0.02 -1.67
CA ILE A 105 9.56 0.90 -2.54
C ILE A 105 10.27 1.01 -3.89
N LEU A 106 11.59 1.30 -3.88
CA LEU A 106 12.40 1.37 -5.11
C LEU A 106 12.38 0.06 -5.91
N LYS A 107 12.41 -1.08 -5.22
CA LYS A 107 12.31 -2.42 -5.82
C LYS A 107 11.00 -2.60 -6.58
N GLN A 108 9.90 -1.98 -6.15
CA GLN A 108 8.63 -2.02 -6.89
C GLN A 108 8.70 -1.13 -8.14
N VAL A 109 9.23 0.08 -8.03
CA VAL A 109 9.36 1.03 -9.15
C VAL A 109 10.28 0.52 -10.26
N VAL A 110 11.41 -0.11 -9.91
CA VAL A 110 12.40 -0.65 -10.89
C VAL A 110 12.06 -2.09 -11.30
N GLY A 111 11.22 -2.76 -10.51
CA GLY A 111 10.84 -4.16 -10.66
C GLY A 111 9.77 -4.38 -11.72
N ASP A 112 8.87 -3.40 -11.88
CA ASP A 112 7.98 -3.29 -13.04
C ASP A 112 8.80 -3.09 -14.33
#